data_AF-A0A5N5DHZ5-F1
#
_entry.id   AF-A0A5N5DHZ5-F1
#
_cell.length_a   1.000
_cell.length_b   1.000
_cell.length_c   1.000
_cell.angle_alpha   90.00
_cell.angle_beta   90.00
_cell.angle_gamma   90.00
#
_symmetry.space_group_name_H-M   'P 1'
#
loop_
_entity.id
_entity.type
_entity.pdbx_description
1 polymer ?
#
loop_
_entity_poly.entity_id
_entity_poly.type
_entity_poly.pdbx_seq_one_letter_code
_entity_poly.pdbx_strand_id
1 'polypeptide(L)'
;MVSQEPEKHYRGTSIGLSLIATLDELTAISPQLAEKVRQHFDREVLIALRSARVMRKRMNFRARCDTYGFYDDRWRFVLKDVKIKTDSGRSIRSDCVTVDAISTGLENERRLAKAGPRWRRETS
;
A
#
# COMPACT_ATOMS: atom_id res chain seq x y z
N MET A 1 19.56 1.09 12.49
CA MET A 1 18.08 1.07 12.53
C MET A 1 17.63 0.72 11.13
N VAL A 2 17.13 -0.50 10.92
CA VAL A 2 16.70 -0.95 9.59
C VAL A 2 15.43 -0.20 9.24
N SER A 3 15.55 0.83 8.41
CA SER A 3 14.40 1.42 7.72
C SER A 3 13.70 0.29 6.97
N GLN A 4 12.53 -0.15 7.44
CA GLN A 4 11.72 -1.10 6.68
C GLN A 4 11.39 -0.45 5.34
N GLU A 5 11.92 -1.02 4.26
CA GLU A 5 11.71 -0.49 2.91
C GLU A 5 10.21 -0.58 2.57
N PRO A 6 9.56 0.54 2.19
CA PRO A 6 8.15 0.57 1.81
C PRO A 6 7.84 -0.39 0.64
N GLU A 7 8.88 -0.79 -0.09
CA GLU A 7 8.82 -1.71 -1.23
C GLU A 7 8.18 -3.06 -0.86
N LYS A 8 8.40 -3.58 0.35
CA LYS A 8 7.99 -4.95 0.70
C LYS A 8 6.56 -5.08 1.24
N HIS A 9 5.79 -3.99 1.30
CA HIS A 9 4.47 -3.95 1.93
C HIS A 9 3.48 -4.98 1.33
N TYR A 10 3.54 -5.18 0.02
CA TYR A 10 2.58 -6.03 -0.70
C TYR A 10 2.95 -7.51 -0.74
N ARG A 11 4.11 -7.91 -0.20
CA ARG A 11 4.52 -9.33 -0.13
C ARG A 11 3.56 -10.19 0.71
N GLY A 12 2.87 -9.59 1.69
CA GLY A 12 1.87 -10.28 2.54
C GLY A 12 0.47 -10.38 1.93
N THR A 13 0.25 -9.88 0.71
CA THR A 13 -1.02 -10.05 0.00
C THR A 13 -1.15 -11.47 -0.57
N SER A 14 -2.35 -11.90 -0.94
CA SER A 14 -2.57 -13.22 -1.54
C SER A 14 -1.64 -13.49 -2.74
N ILE A 15 -1.48 -12.51 -3.63
CA ILE A 15 -0.59 -12.60 -4.80
C ILE A 15 0.88 -12.70 -4.36
N GLY A 16 1.30 -11.87 -3.40
CA GLY A 16 2.67 -11.90 -2.88
C GLY A 16 3.02 -13.22 -2.18
N LEU A 17 2.10 -13.76 -1.37
CA LEU A 17 2.25 -15.04 -0.70
C LEU A 17 2.34 -16.20 -1.71
N SER A 18 1.46 -16.22 -2.72
CA SER A 18 1.52 -17.25 -3.77
C SER A 18 2.83 -17.20 -4.56
N LEU A 19 3.34 -16.00 -4.87
CA LEU A 19 4.64 -15.84 -5.54
C LEU A 19 5.77 -16.39 -4.68
N ILE A 20 5.83 -16.03 -3.39
CA ILE A 20 6.88 -16.49 -2.47
C ILE A 20 6.83 -17.99 -2.31
N ALA A 21 5.65 -18.57 -2.07
CA ALA A 21 5.48 -20.02 -1.97
C ALA A 21 5.97 -20.74 -3.24
N THR A 22 5.61 -20.22 -4.42
CA THR A 22 6.07 -20.79 -5.69
C THR A 22 7.60 -20.70 -5.84
N LEU A 23 8.21 -19.59 -5.46
CA LEU A 23 9.67 -19.43 -5.53
C LEU A 23 10.40 -20.36 -4.55
N ASP A 24 9.83 -20.59 -3.37
CA ASP A 24 10.40 -21.47 -2.35
C ASP A 24 10.26 -22.96 -2.74
N GLU A 25 9.21 -23.32 -3.48
CA GLU A 25 9.02 -24.68 -4.04
C GLU A 25 9.95 -24.97 -5.22
N LEU A 26 10.42 -23.95 -5.93
CA LEU A 26 11.31 -24.08 -7.09
C LEU A 26 12.77 -24.27 -6.66
N THR A 27 13.15 -25.52 -6.40
CA THR A 27 14.52 -25.92 -6.00
C THR A 27 15.60 -25.63 -7.06
N ALA A 28 15.21 -25.42 -8.33
CA ALA A 28 16.13 -25.10 -9.42
C ALA A 28 16.57 -23.62 -9.44
N ILE A 29 15.92 -22.74 -8.67
CA ILE A 29 16.22 -21.31 -8.64
C ILE A 29 17.20 -21.00 -7.51
N SER A 30 18.26 -20.23 -7.80
CA SER A 30 19.18 -19.80 -6.75
C SER A 30 18.50 -18.79 -5.81
N PRO A 31 18.82 -18.79 -4.50
CA PRO A 31 18.23 -17.85 -3.55
C PRO A 31 18.41 -16.38 -3.96
N GLN A 32 19.54 -16.07 -4.60
CA GLN A 32 19.85 -14.73 -5.10
C GLN A 32 18.95 -14.33 -6.26
N LEU A 33 18.56 -15.27 -7.13
CA LEU A 33 17.63 -15.01 -8.21
C LEU A 33 16.20 -14.85 -7.70
N ALA A 34 15.78 -15.69 -6.74
CA ALA A 34 14.47 -15.58 -6.10
C ALA A 34 14.28 -14.19 -5.45
N GLU A 35 15.28 -13.68 -4.73
CA GLU A 35 15.17 -12.34 -4.14
C GLU A 35 15.09 -11.24 -5.19
N LYS A 36 15.80 -11.35 -6.33
CA LYS A 36 15.63 -10.41 -7.45
C LYS A 36 14.20 -10.42 -7.99
N VAL A 37 13.58 -11.59 -8.15
CA VAL A 37 12.18 -11.69 -8.59
C VAL A 37 11.24 -11.02 -7.58
N ARG A 38 11.49 -11.19 -6.27
CA ARG A 38 10.70 -10.55 -5.21
C ARG A 38 10.85 -9.02 -5.24
N GLN A 39 12.05 -8.50 -5.45
CA GLN A 39 12.30 -7.06 -5.63
C GLN A 39 11.61 -6.50 -6.88
N HIS A 40 11.61 -7.26 -7.98
CA HIS A 40 10.86 -6.90 -9.18
C HIS A 40 9.36 -6.82 -8.89
N PHE A 41 8.81 -7.82 -8.18
CA PHE A 41 7.41 -7.81 -7.76
C PHE A 41 7.06 -6.57 -6.93
N ASP A 42 7.89 -6.22 -5.93
CA ASP A 42 7.69 -5.07 -5.06
C ASP A 42 7.55 -3.75 -5.86
N ARG A 43 8.34 -3.58 -6.93
CA ARG A 43 8.26 -2.42 -7.82
C ARG A 43 7.03 -2.47 -8.72
N GLU A 44 6.82 -3.58 -9.41
CA GLU A 44 5.77 -3.69 -10.43
C GLU A 44 4.36 -3.61 -9.82
N VAL A 45 4.14 -4.15 -8.61
CA VAL A 45 2.85 -4.05 -7.94
C VAL A 45 2.49 -2.59 -7.60
N LEU A 46 3.48 -1.78 -7.20
CA LEU A 46 3.28 -0.35 -6.92
C LEU A 46 2.90 0.41 -8.20
N ILE A 47 3.57 0.12 -9.32
CA ILE A 47 3.27 0.72 -10.62
C ILE A 47 1.84 0.35 -11.05
N ALA A 48 1.50 -0.94 -10.96
CA ALA A 48 0.18 -1.44 -11.32
C ALA A 48 -0.95 -0.80 -10.49
N LEU A 49 -0.76 -0.68 -9.17
CA LEU A 49 -1.74 -0.07 -8.26
C LEU A 49 -1.88 1.44 -8.45
N ARG A 50 -0.79 2.14 -8.82
CA ARG A 50 -0.81 3.57 -9.15
C ARG A 50 -1.40 3.87 -10.54
N SER A 51 -1.64 2.86 -11.36
CA SER A 51 -2.23 3.06 -12.68
C SER A 51 -3.60 3.75 -12.59
N ALA A 52 -3.88 4.66 -13.53
CA ALA A 52 -5.13 5.40 -13.58
C ALA A 52 -6.37 4.49 -13.61
N ARG A 53 -6.24 3.29 -14.19
CA ARG A 53 -7.29 2.27 -14.22
C ARG A 53 -7.70 1.80 -12.82
N VAL A 54 -6.73 1.58 -11.95
CA VAL A 54 -6.97 1.12 -10.58
C VAL A 54 -7.44 2.28 -9.72
N MET A 55 -6.77 3.43 -9.80
CA MET A 55 -7.08 4.62 -8.99
C MET A 55 -8.47 5.22 -9.26
N ARG A 56 -9.07 4.99 -10.44
CA ARG A 56 -10.42 5.45 -10.75
C ARG A 56 -11.52 4.72 -9.98
N LYS A 57 -11.26 3.48 -9.52
CA LYS A 57 -12.23 2.72 -8.73
C LYS A 57 -12.17 3.22 -7.28
N ARG A 58 -13.23 3.90 -6.86
CA ARG A 58 -13.39 4.39 -5.49
C ARG A 58 -14.15 3.34 -4.67
N MET A 59 -13.80 3.31 -3.39
CA MET A 59 -14.44 2.46 -2.41
C MET A 59 -14.68 3.30 -1.16
N ASN A 60 -15.93 3.31 -0.70
CA ASN A 60 -16.32 4.03 0.50
C ASN A 60 -16.71 3.00 1.55
N PHE A 61 -16.22 3.13 2.77
CA PHE A 61 -16.58 2.22 3.85
C PHE A 61 -16.96 2.97 5.12
N ARG A 62 -17.83 2.34 5.91
CA ARG A 62 -18.19 2.77 7.26
C ARG A 62 -17.98 1.59 8.20
N ALA A 63 -17.32 1.85 9.32
CA ALA A 63 -16.99 0.82 10.31
C ALA A 63 -16.91 1.44 11.71
N ARG A 64 -16.90 0.59 12.73
CA ARG A 64 -16.46 0.96 14.08
C ARG A 64 -14.96 0.71 14.20
N CYS A 65 -14.20 1.68 14.66
CA CYS A 65 -12.78 1.49 14.97
C CYS A 65 -12.66 0.83 16.34
N ASP A 66 -12.02 -0.33 16.42
CA ASP A 66 -11.80 -1.07 17.67
C ASP A 66 -10.45 -0.70 18.29
N THR A 67 -9.38 -0.84 17.52
CA THR A 67 -8.02 -0.45 17.90
C THR A 67 -7.31 0.21 16.73
N TYR A 68 -6.42 1.15 17.03
CA TYR A 68 -5.55 1.79 16.04
C TYR A 68 -4.13 1.93 16.59
N GLY A 69 -3.15 1.98 15.69
CA GLY A 69 -1.75 2.17 16.04
C GLY A 69 -0.99 2.86 14.92
N PHE A 70 -0.01 3.67 15.31
CA PHE A 70 0.96 4.27 14.41
C PHE A 70 2.36 3.99 14.94
N TYR A 71 3.16 3.29 14.14
CA TYR A 71 4.54 2.97 14.46
C TYR A 71 5.30 2.75 13.15
N ASP A 72 6.57 3.17 13.10
CA ASP A 72 7.44 2.98 11.93
C ASP A 72 6.81 3.49 10.61
N ASP A 73 6.24 4.70 10.64
CA ASP A 73 5.53 5.35 9.52
C ASP A 73 4.39 4.53 8.89
N ARG A 74 3.90 3.52 9.62
CA ARG A 74 2.78 2.67 9.23
C ARG A 74 1.61 2.89 10.17
N TRP A 75 0.43 3.05 9.58
CA TRP A 75 -0.84 3.02 10.27
C TRP A 75 -1.42 1.61 10.26
N ARG A 76 -1.96 1.20 11.40
CA ARG A 76 -2.73 -0.03 11.56
C ARG A 76 -4.06 0.29 12.21
N PHE A 77 -5.15 -0.22 11.64
CA PHE A 77 -6.50 -0.11 12.18
C PHE A 77 -7.15 -1.48 12.23
N VAL A 78 -7.81 -1.82 13.33
CA VAL A 78 -8.70 -2.96 13.43
C VAL A 78 -10.13 -2.43 13.47
N LEU A 79 -10.91 -2.77 12.46
CA LEU A 79 -12.25 -2.26 12.23
C LEU A 79 -13.28 -3.38 12.45
N LYS A 80 -14.39 -3.07 13.12
CA LYS A 80 -15.53 -3.96 13.34
C LYS A 80 -16.78 -3.45 12.63
N ASP A 81 -17.70 -4.37 12.29
CA ASP A 81 -18.97 -4.09 11.60
C ASP A 81 -18.79 -3.27 10.32
N VAL A 82 -17.89 -3.73 9.46
CA VAL A 82 -17.46 -3.00 8.27
C VAL A 82 -18.50 -3.13 7.17
N LYS A 83 -18.99 -2.00 6.67
CA LYS A 83 -19.87 -1.90 5.50
C LYS A 83 -19.16 -1.14 4.40
N ILE A 84 -18.85 -1.84 3.33
CA ILE A 84 -18.14 -1.33 2.16
C ILE A 84 -19.14 -1.13 1.02
N LYS A 85 -19.11 0.03 0.37
CA LYS A 85 -19.82 0.33 -0.87
C LYS A 85 -18.80 0.56 -1.98
N THR A 86 -18.95 -0.21 -3.05
CA THR A 86 -18.15 -0.07 -4.27
C THR A 86 -18.88 0.81 -5.29
N ASP A 87 -18.15 1.39 -6.24
CA ASP A 87 -18.74 2.18 -7.34
C ASP A 87 -19.77 1.39 -8.18
N SER A 88 -19.69 0.06 -8.16
CA SER A 88 -20.67 -0.83 -8.83
C SER A 88 -22.02 -0.93 -8.11
N GLY A 89 -22.20 -0.24 -6.99
CA GLY A 89 -23.41 -0.33 -6.15
C GLY A 89 -23.44 -1.56 -5.23
N ARG A 90 -22.53 -2.53 -5.41
CA ARG A 90 -22.41 -3.69 -4.53
C ARG A 90 -21.98 -3.26 -3.14
N SER A 91 -22.74 -3.70 -2.13
CA SER A 91 -22.39 -3.58 -0.72
C SER A 91 -21.76 -4.87 -0.20
N ILE A 92 -20.61 -4.77 0.45
CA ILE A 92 -19.88 -5.88 1.08
C ILE A 92 -19.91 -5.64 2.59
N ARG A 93 -20.20 -6.69 3.37
CA ARG A 93 -20.18 -6.65 4.84
C ARG A 93 -19.11 -7.60 5.38
N SER A 94 -18.41 -7.20 6.43
CA SER A 94 -17.46 -8.04 7.16
C SER A 94 -17.52 -7.70 8.65
N ASP A 95 -17.39 -8.70 9.50
CA ASP A 95 -17.44 -8.52 10.96
C ASP A 95 -16.17 -7.84 11.48
N CYS A 96 -15.03 -8.16 10.89
CA CYS A 96 -13.73 -7.60 11.23
C CYS A 96 -12.88 -7.38 9.98
N VAL A 97 -12.14 -6.27 9.91
CA VAL A 97 -11.13 -5.98 8.88
C VAL A 97 -9.94 -5.27 9.53
N THR A 98 -8.75 -5.75 9.23
CA THR A 98 -7.50 -5.04 9.56
C THR A 98 -7.04 -4.23 8.35
N VAL A 99 -6.77 -2.94 8.56
CA VAL A 99 -6.21 -2.04 7.55
C VAL A 99 -4.78 -1.71 7.96
N ASP A 100 -3.83 -2.03 7.09
CA ASP A 100 -2.45 -1.59 7.19
C ASP A 100 -2.18 -0.58 6.07
N ALA A 101 -1.64 0.59 6.41
CA ALA A 101 -1.43 1.68 5.48
C ALA A 101 -0.06 2.33 5.67
N ILE A 102 0.60 2.65 4.56
CA ILE A 102 1.88 3.36 4.54
C ILE A 102 1.75 4.64 3.71
N SER A 103 2.48 5.68 4.09
CA SER A 103 2.54 6.90 3.30
C SER A 103 3.27 6.63 1.99
N THR A 104 2.66 7.00 0.87
CA THR A 104 3.28 6.86 -0.47
C THR A 104 4.10 8.09 -0.87
N GLY A 105 4.17 9.12 -0.01
CA GLY A 105 4.83 10.41 -0.30
C GLY A 105 4.12 11.28 -1.34
N LEU A 106 3.26 10.70 -2.18
CA LEU A 106 2.54 11.36 -3.27
C LEU A 106 1.67 12.55 -2.83
N GLU A 107 1.12 12.51 -1.62
CA GLU A 107 0.32 13.61 -1.07
C GLU A 107 1.18 14.87 -0.91
N ASN A 108 2.44 14.72 -0.50
CA ASN A 108 3.38 15.83 -0.36
C ASN A 108 3.74 16.43 -1.72
N GLU A 109 3.98 15.60 -2.73
CA GLU A 109 4.25 16.05 -4.11
C GLU A 109 3.05 16.82 -4.69
N ARG A 110 1.82 16.31 -4.50
CA ARG A 110 0.59 16.99 -4.93
C ARG A 110 0.38 18.32 -4.20
N ARG A 111 0.71 18.38 -2.91
CA ARG A 111 0.64 19.61 -2.10
C ARG A 111 1.67 20.64 -2.59
N LEU A 112 2.91 20.22 -2.83
CA LEU A 112 3.97 21.08 -3.34
C LEU A 112 3.67 21.58 -4.76
N ALA A 113 3.16 20.71 -5.64
CA ALA A 113 2.73 21.10 -6.98
C ALA A 113 1.58 22.13 -6.96
N LYS A 114 0.70 22.07 -5.95
CA LYS A 114 -0.36 23.07 -5.73
C LYS A 114 0.12 24.34 -5.03
N ALA A 115 1.21 24.27 -4.25
CA ALA A 115 1.70 25.39 -3.45
C ALA A 115 2.41 26.49 -4.28
N GLY A 116 2.68 26.25 -5.57
CA GLY A 116 3.36 27.21 -6.45
C GLY A 116 4.81 27.49 -6.03
N PRO A 117 5.63 28.12 -6.89
CA PRO A 117 7.00 28.45 -6.54
C PRO A 117 7.05 29.49 -5.41
N ARG A 118 7.67 29.11 -4.30
CA ARG A 118 7.94 30.01 -3.16
C ARG A 118 9.09 30.93 -3.53
N TRP A 119 8.77 32.13 -4.04
CA TRP A 119 9.77 33.16 -4.32
C TRP A 119 10.64 33.41 -3.09
N ARG A 120 11.95 33.21 -3.24
CA ARG A 120 12.97 33.48 -2.23
C ARG A 120 13.19 34.98 -2.17
N ARG A 121 12.73 35.64 -1.10
CA ARG A 121 13.19 36.99 -0.76
C ARG A 121 14.52 36.85 -0.02
N GLU A 122 15.61 36.87 -0.77
CA GLU A 122 16.91 37.27 -0.23
C GLU A 122 16.85 38.79 -0.05
N THR A 123 16.68 39.23 1.19
CA THR A 123 16.86 40.63 1.58
C THR A 123 18.34 40.88 1.77
N SER A 124 18.81 41.92 1.07
CA SER A 124 20.15 42.49 1.13
C SER A 124 20.48 43.11 2.48
#